data_AF-A0A542US75-F1
#
_entry.id   AF-A0A542US75-F1
#
_cell.length_a   1.000
_cell.length_b   1.000
_cell.length_c   1.000
_cell.angle_alpha   90.00
_cell.angle_beta   90.00
_cell.angle_gamma   90.00
#
_symmetry.space_group_name_H-M   'P 1'
#
loop_
_entity.id
_entity.type
_entity.pdbx_description
1 polymer ?
#
loop_
_entity_poly.entity_id
_entity_poly.type
_entity_poly.pdbx_seq_one_letter_code
_entity_poly.pdbx_strand_id
1 'polypeptide(L)'
;MRTSTTLPALVLAVGATLAAGPAQAAPGPACGDTLTQDTVLTRNLTCPSGDGLWLEPGVTLDLGGKVLAGHDGGSGVVAPSTGDVAIVNGVIAGWGTGVTGWDPGQDETGAWPELSGTVLLDGVVIRGARIAVWASGRLYRSEHKHVDIVRSTLRNNVFGLMAFGGSARFDRSTVRDSRYGVFGRQATIALDRSVVRGNTVGYWSTGETTLTLTSTALLFNTRGLSPADGDVITIDSSDVRGHDLALDLAGRGASVELTATTLTRNEVAVHASDSLRVEGSTFHENDVAVTVTDGGSGGVADPVEVVGSTFSDGGDGLVAEVPGVRVGGSTATGNARHGIHAPGAIDLGGNTASGNGTEPQCVGVSCTPGG
;
A
#
# COMPACT_ATOMS: atom_id res chain seq x y z
N MET A 1 -89.85 23.35 34.02
CA MET A 1 -88.75 23.17 33.04
C MET A 1 -87.47 23.66 33.70
N ARG A 2 -86.47 22.78 33.80
CA ARG A 2 -85.16 23.06 34.39
C ARG A 2 -84.23 23.57 33.30
N THR A 3 -83.55 24.68 33.53
CA THR A 3 -82.40 25.12 32.73
C THR A 3 -81.29 25.55 33.69
N SER A 4 -80.31 24.65 33.87
CA SER A 4 -79.05 24.90 34.57
C SER A 4 -78.10 25.64 33.64
N THR A 5 -77.60 26.79 34.09
CA THR A 5 -76.54 27.56 33.44
C THR A 5 -75.21 27.25 34.12
N THR A 6 -74.31 26.58 33.41
CA THR A 6 -72.93 26.31 33.81
C THR A 6 -72.01 27.42 33.29
N LEU A 7 -71.26 28.07 34.20
CA LEU A 7 -70.15 28.97 33.88
C LEU A 7 -68.88 28.16 33.56
N PRO A 8 -68.09 28.52 32.53
CA PRO A 8 -66.74 27.98 32.34
C PRO A 8 -65.71 28.80 33.13
N ALA A 9 -64.88 28.11 33.92
CA ALA A 9 -63.71 28.67 34.59
C ALA A 9 -62.52 28.69 33.61
N LEU A 10 -62.05 29.90 33.29
CA LEU A 10 -60.86 30.14 32.47
C LEU A 10 -59.61 29.98 33.35
N VAL A 11 -58.83 28.93 33.14
CA VAL A 11 -57.54 28.70 33.82
C VAL A 11 -56.43 29.36 33.00
N LEU A 12 -55.84 30.44 33.53
CA LEU A 12 -54.61 31.03 33.00
C LEU A 12 -53.41 30.11 33.35
N ALA A 13 -52.89 29.40 32.36
CA ALA A 13 -51.60 28.72 32.46
C ALA A 13 -50.48 29.74 32.20
N VAL A 14 -49.78 30.15 33.26
CA VAL A 14 -48.55 30.96 33.16
C VAL A 14 -47.43 30.05 32.65
N GLY A 15 -47.16 30.11 31.35
CA GLY A 15 -46.04 29.41 30.72
C GLY A 15 -44.71 30.05 31.13
N ALA A 16 -43.99 29.41 32.05
CA ALA A 16 -42.61 29.75 32.35
C ALA A 16 -41.72 29.37 31.15
N THR A 17 -41.38 30.35 30.31
CA THR A 17 -40.34 30.20 29.29
C THR A 17 -38.99 30.09 29.99
N LEU A 18 -38.52 28.86 30.23
CA LEU A 18 -37.13 28.60 30.59
C LEU A 18 -36.26 29.02 29.41
N ALA A 19 -35.66 30.21 29.52
CA ALA A 19 -34.62 30.67 28.61
C ALA A 19 -33.41 29.73 28.78
N ALA A 20 -33.28 28.74 27.91
CA ALA A 20 -32.04 27.98 27.78
C ALA A 20 -30.95 28.97 27.34
N GLY A 21 -30.03 29.29 28.25
CA GLY A 21 -28.85 30.08 27.93
C GLY A 21 -28.10 29.46 26.74
N PRO A 22 -27.41 30.26 25.92
CA PRO A 22 -26.64 29.73 24.81
C PRO A 22 -25.67 28.66 25.35
N ALA A 23 -25.84 27.42 24.88
CA ALA A 23 -24.94 26.35 25.23
C ALA A 23 -23.53 26.75 24.76
N GLN A 24 -22.65 27.09 25.70
CA GLN A 24 -21.24 27.26 25.39
C GLN A 24 -20.73 25.93 24.86
N ALA A 25 -20.30 25.90 23.60
CA ALA A 25 -19.64 24.75 23.03
C ALA A 25 -18.45 24.39 23.93
N ALA A 26 -18.34 23.11 24.28
CA ALA A 26 -17.21 22.63 25.05
C ALA A 26 -15.90 23.06 24.35
N PRO A 27 -14.85 23.41 25.11
CA PRO A 27 -13.54 23.69 24.52
C PRO A 27 -13.14 22.54 23.60
N GLY A 28 -12.67 22.86 22.39
CA GLY A 28 -12.11 21.85 21.50
C GLY A 28 -10.85 21.22 22.10
N PRO A 29 -10.44 20.04 21.61
CA PRO A 29 -9.30 19.31 22.18
C PRO A 29 -8.00 20.10 22.06
N ALA A 30 -7.11 19.86 23.02
CA ALA A 30 -5.75 20.35 23.09
C ALA A 30 -4.73 19.24 22.75
N CYS A 31 -3.48 19.62 22.51
CA CYS A 31 -2.41 18.65 22.27
C CYS A 31 -2.13 17.81 23.52
N GLY A 32 -1.97 16.51 23.31
CA GLY A 32 -1.79 15.51 24.37
C GLY A 32 -3.11 15.01 24.97
N ASP A 33 -4.27 15.54 24.56
CA ASP A 33 -5.55 15.08 25.08
C ASP A 33 -5.86 13.63 24.64
N THR A 34 -6.44 12.87 25.55
CA THR A 34 -7.09 11.58 25.26
C THR A 34 -8.58 11.80 24.99
N LEU A 35 -9.00 11.46 23.78
CA LEU A 35 -10.38 11.57 23.34
C LEU A 35 -11.14 10.31 23.74
N THR A 36 -12.17 10.48 24.57
CA THR A 36 -13.03 9.39 25.09
C THR A 36 -14.38 9.32 24.38
N GLN A 37 -14.62 10.20 23.41
CA GLN A 37 -15.84 10.30 22.63
C GLN A 37 -15.53 10.87 21.25
N ASP A 38 -16.42 10.61 20.29
CA ASP A 38 -16.32 11.17 18.94
C ASP A 38 -16.12 12.69 18.97
N THR A 39 -15.14 13.16 18.21
CA THR A 39 -14.69 14.55 18.29
C THR A 39 -14.44 15.10 16.88
N VAL A 40 -14.92 16.32 16.65
CA VAL A 40 -14.66 17.08 15.42
C VAL A 40 -13.72 18.24 15.72
N LEU A 41 -12.61 18.36 15.00
CA LEU A 41 -11.75 19.54 15.10
C LEU A 41 -12.43 20.75 14.48
N THR A 42 -12.67 21.78 15.30
CA THR A 42 -13.28 23.04 14.86
C THR A 42 -12.26 24.08 14.42
N ARG A 43 -10.98 23.86 14.73
CA ARG A 43 -9.84 24.71 14.37
C ARG A 43 -8.61 23.85 14.08
N ASN A 44 -7.63 24.42 13.37
CA ASN A 44 -6.31 23.79 13.26
C ASN A 44 -5.69 23.66 14.66
N LEU A 45 -5.02 22.54 14.90
CA LEU A 45 -4.29 22.26 16.14
C LEU A 45 -2.80 22.16 15.80
N THR A 46 -1.96 22.86 16.55
CA THR A 46 -0.50 22.85 16.36
C THR A 46 0.16 22.53 17.68
N CYS A 47 0.90 21.42 17.71
CA CYS A 47 1.52 20.88 18.89
C CYS A 47 3.03 21.14 18.86
N PRO A 48 3.55 22.04 19.72
CA PRO A 48 4.96 22.41 19.69
C PRO A 48 5.88 21.31 20.25
N SER A 49 5.33 20.38 21.02
CA SER A 49 6.03 19.27 21.67
C SER A 49 5.05 18.14 21.99
N GLY A 50 5.57 16.95 22.28
CA GLY A 50 4.75 15.78 22.64
C GLY A 50 3.95 15.22 21.47
N ASP A 51 2.97 14.37 21.79
CA ASP A 51 2.03 13.80 20.84
C ASP A 51 0.83 14.73 20.60
N GLY A 52 0.12 14.52 19.49
CA GLY A 52 -1.06 15.29 19.11
C GLY A 52 -2.30 14.88 19.88
N LEU A 53 -2.95 13.78 19.51
CA LEU A 53 -4.19 13.31 20.14
C LEU A 53 -4.14 11.80 20.37
N TRP A 54 -4.58 11.36 21.54
CA TRP A 54 -4.77 9.96 21.89
C TRP A 54 -6.24 9.59 21.73
N LEU A 55 -6.54 8.40 21.21
CA LEU A 55 -7.91 7.91 21.05
C LEU A 55 -8.18 6.74 22.01
N GLU A 56 -9.34 6.73 22.65
CA GLU A 56 -9.87 5.53 23.30
C GLU A 56 -10.54 4.59 22.27
N PRO A 57 -10.73 3.30 22.61
CA PRO A 57 -11.46 2.37 21.77
C PRO A 57 -12.87 2.87 21.40
N GLY A 58 -13.22 2.74 20.13
CA GLY A 58 -14.52 3.14 19.57
C GLY A 58 -14.62 4.60 19.15
N VAL A 59 -13.58 5.42 19.34
CA VAL A 59 -13.63 6.85 19.06
C VAL A 59 -13.32 7.17 17.60
N THR A 60 -14.12 8.07 17.02
CA THR A 60 -13.88 8.73 15.74
C THR A 60 -13.35 10.15 15.95
N LEU A 61 -12.17 10.43 15.39
CA LEU A 61 -11.62 11.77 15.22
C LEU A 61 -11.90 12.27 13.79
N ASP A 62 -12.86 13.18 13.65
CA ASP A 62 -13.04 13.96 12.41
C ASP A 62 -12.17 15.21 12.48
N LEU A 63 -11.18 15.31 11.59
CA LEU A 63 -10.32 16.48 11.52
C LEU A 63 -11.06 17.71 10.95
N GLY A 64 -12.30 17.59 10.46
CA GLY A 64 -13.15 18.71 10.06
C GLY A 64 -12.58 19.55 8.90
N GLY A 65 -11.76 18.94 8.05
CA GLY A 65 -10.96 19.62 7.03
C GLY A 65 -9.83 20.48 7.59
N LYS A 66 -9.52 20.36 8.89
CA LYS A 66 -8.46 21.10 9.59
C LYS A 66 -7.13 20.36 9.52
N VAL A 67 -6.11 21.06 9.99
CA VAL A 67 -4.73 20.55 10.09
C VAL A 67 -4.40 20.24 11.54
N LEU A 68 -3.93 19.02 11.79
CA LEU A 68 -3.22 18.61 13.00
C LEU A 68 -1.71 18.61 12.70
N ALA A 69 -1.03 19.67 13.13
CA ALA A 69 0.39 19.89 12.88
C ALA A 69 1.22 19.64 14.14
N GLY A 70 2.42 19.07 13.97
CA GLY A 70 3.34 18.80 15.07
C GLY A 70 4.80 18.98 14.70
N HIS A 71 5.64 18.19 15.35
CA HIS A 71 7.09 18.19 15.21
C HIS A 71 7.63 16.77 15.02
N ASP A 72 8.88 16.65 14.58
CA ASP A 72 9.52 15.41 14.14
C ASP A 72 9.81 14.39 15.27
N GLY A 73 9.62 14.77 16.53
CA GLY A 73 9.81 13.91 17.69
C GLY A 73 8.55 13.22 18.22
N GLY A 74 7.35 13.62 17.78
CA GLY A 74 6.07 13.13 18.31
C GLY A 74 5.23 12.33 17.32
N SER A 75 4.13 11.78 17.82
CA SER A 75 3.07 11.14 17.03
C SER A 75 1.87 12.06 16.85
N GLY A 76 1.31 12.15 15.64
CA GLY A 76 0.15 12.99 15.38
C GLY A 76 -1.12 12.45 16.02
N VAL A 77 -1.48 11.21 15.70
CA VAL A 77 -2.58 10.49 16.36
C VAL A 77 -2.09 9.15 16.87
N VAL A 78 -2.39 8.85 18.13
CA VAL A 78 -2.05 7.59 18.78
C VAL A 78 -3.33 6.79 19.01
N ALA A 79 -3.45 5.68 18.30
CA ALA A 79 -4.53 4.72 18.49
C ALA A 79 -4.23 3.80 19.68
N PRO A 80 -5.26 3.33 20.41
CA PRO A 80 -5.10 2.46 21.57
C PRO A 80 -4.57 1.08 21.15
N SER A 81 -4.06 0.27 22.09
CA SER A 81 -3.54 -1.08 21.78
C SER A 81 -4.64 -2.10 21.42
N THR A 82 -5.85 -1.91 21.92
CA THR A 82 -7.03 -2.74 21.58
C THR A 82 -8.18 -1.88 21.06
N GLY A 83 -9.11 -2.51 20.33
CA GLY A 83 -10.31 -1.85 19.81
C GLY A 83 -10.10 -1.01 18.56
N ASP A 84 -11.23 -0.61 17.97
CA ASP A 84 -11.28 0.09 16.69
C ASP A 84 -11.30 1.60 16.89
N VAL A 85 -10.67 2.35 16.00
CA VAL A 85 -10.75 3.82 15.96
C VAL A 85 -10.82 4.30 14.50
N ALA A 86 -11.37 5.49 14.30
CA ALA A 86 -11.45 6.10 12.98
C ALA A 86 -10.87 7.53 13.00
N ILE A 87 -10.11 7.88 11.97
CA ILE A 87 -9.57 9.22 11.75
C ILE A 87 -9.98 9.64 10.34
N VAL A 88 -10.72 10.74 10.23
CA VAL A 88 -11.35 11.12 8.96
C VAL A 88 -11.14 12.58 8.61
N ASN A 89 -11.19 12.88 7.30
CA ASN A 89 -11.42 14.22 6.75
C ASN A 89 -10.48 15.33 7.28
N GLY A 90 -9.21 15.32 6.85
CA GLY A 90 -8.32 16.45 7.11
C GLY A 90 -6.85 16.16 6.83
N VAL A 91 -5.97 16.90 7.49
CA VAL A 91 -4.53 16.85 7.25
C VAL A 91 -3.76 16.62 8.54
N ILE A 92 -2.86 15.63 8.55
CA ILE A 92 -1.86 15.40 9.59
C ILE A 92 -0.48 15.76 9.02
N ALA A 93 0.26 16.66 9.68
CA ALA A 93 1.48 17.23 9.07
C ALA A 93 2.65 17.46 10.04
N GLY A 94 3.87 17.19 9.56
CA GLY A 94 5.11 17.59 10.23
C GLY A 94 5.53 16.73 11.42
N TRP A 95 4.99 15.52 11.53
CA TRP A 95 5.19 14.63 12.69
C TRP A 95 6.37 13.67 12.51
N GLY A 96 6.94 13.18 13.62
CA GLY A 96 7.81 12.02 13.58
C GLY A 96 7.06 10.82 13.00
N THR A 97 5.91 10.52 13.60
CA THR A 97 4.95 9.53 13.09
C THR A 97 3.58 10.18 12.92
N GLY A 98 2.96 10.08 11.74
CA GLY A 98 1.64 10.68 11.51
C GLY A 98 0.55 10.00 12.33
N VAL A 99 0.35 8.70 12.09
CA VAL A 99 -0.57 7.84 12.85
C VAL A 99 0.15 6.57 13.28
N THR A 100 -0.04 6.16 14.53
CA THR A 100 0.52 4.91 15.07
C THR A 100 -0.50 4.17 15.93
N GLY A 101 -0.44 2.84 15.92
CA GLY A 101 -1.04 2.00 16.96
C GLY A 101 -0.09 1.89 18.14
N TRP A 102 -0.55 2.22 19.35
CA TRP A 102 0.21 2.04 20.57
C TRP A 102 0.40 0.54 20.86
N ASP A 103 1.65 0.08 20.93
CA ASP A 103 2.00 -1.23 21.51
C ASP A 103 2.73 -0.97 22.82
N PRO A 104 2.14 -1.30 23.98
CA PRO A 104 2.77 -1.06 25.28
C PRO A 104 4.02 -1.93 25.51
N GLY A 105 4.31 -2.90 24.63
CA GLY A 105 5.40 -3.85 24.86
C GLY A 105 5.02 -4.91 25.89
N GLN A 106 6.02 -5.44 26.60
CA GLN A 106 5.77 -6.28 27.78
C GLN A 106 5.38 -5.42 28.96
N ASP A 107 4.39 -5.88 29.72
CA ASP A 107 4.10 -5.31 31.03
C ASP A 107 5.16 -5.72 32.08
N GLU A 108 4.99 -5.24 33.30
CA GLU A 108 5.89 -5.54 34.43
C GLU A 108 5.97 -7.04 34.79
N THR A 109 5.01 -7.85 34.35
CA THR A 109 4.99 -9.31 34.54
C THR A 109 5.69 -10.07 33.40
N GLY A 110 6.14 -9.35 32.37
CA GLY A 110 6.66 -9.93 31.13
C GLY A 110 5.55 -10.45 30.20
N ALA A 111 4.29 -10.26 30.56
CA ALA A 111 3.16 -10.59 29.71
C ALA A 111 3.00 -9.51 28.64
N TRP A 112 2.48 -9.94 27.50
CA TRP A 112 2.25 -9.08 26.36
C TRP A 112 0.75 -8.73 26.34
N PRO A 113 0.37 -7.47 26.63
CA PRO A 113 -1.05 -7.06 26.63
C PRO A 113 -1.65 -7.23 25.25
N GLU A 114 -2.93 -7.54 25.10
CA GLU A 114 -3.54 -7.78 23.78
C GLU A 114 -3.28 -6.62 22.79
N LEU A 115 -2.98 -6.97 21.53
CA LEU A 115 -2.87 -6.04 20.41
C LEU A 115 -3.86 -6.46 19.31
N SER A 116 -4.96 -5.72 19.19
CA SER A 116 -6.09 -6.08 18.32
C SER A 116 -6.94 -4.88 17.90
N GLY A 117 -7.73 -5.01 16.84
CA GLY A 117 -8.61 -3.95 16.34
C GLY A 117 -8.03 -3.18 15.15
N THR A 118 -8.81 -2.23 14.65
CA THR A 118 -8.60 -1.56 13.36
C THR A 118 -8.42 -0.06 13.53
N VAL A 119 -7.43 0.52 12.85
CA VAL A 119 -7.30 1.96 12.65
C VAL A 119 -7.77 2.30 11.25
N LEU A 120 -8.93 2.94 11.14
CA LEU A 120 -9.46 3.43 9.86
C LEU A 120 -8.98 4.86 9.59
N LEU A 121 -8.34 5.08 8.44
CA LEU A 121 -8.04 6.39 7.87
C LEU A 121 -8.90 6.62 6.63
N ASP A 122 -9.83 7.57 6.68
CA ASP A 122 -10.73 7.84 5.53
C ASP A 122 -10.70 9.31 5.10
N GLY A 123 -10.26 9.57 3.87
CA GLY A 123 -10.16 10.93 3.34
C GLY A 123 -9.12 11.79 4.05
N VAL A 124 -8.04 11.18 4.56
CA VAL A 124 -6.97 11.87 5.29
C VAL A 124 -5.76 12.10 4.40
N VAL A 125 -5.11 13.25 4.56
CA VAL A 125 -3.81 13.54 3.97
C VAL A 125 -2.74 13.54 5.06
N ILE A 126 -1.73 12.69 4.95
CA ILE A 126 -0.57 12.69 5.86
C ILE A 126 0.68 13.12 5.09
N ARG A 127 1.36 14.15 5.57
CA ARG A 127 2.52 14.72 4.87
C ARG A 127 3.64 15.25 5.75
N GLY A 128 4.85 15.26 5.20
CA GLY A 128 6.02 15.82 5.87
C GLY A 128 6.36 15.08 7.15
N ALA A 129 5.98 13.80 7.25
CA ALA A 129 6.29 12.95 8.38
C ALA A 129 7.52 12.09 8.08
N ARG A 130 8.25 11.68 9.12
CA ARG A 130 9.25 10.62 8.93
C ARG A 130 8.53 9.31 8.60
N ILE A 131 7.48 8.96 9.32
CA ILE A 131 6.63 7.80 9.02
C ILE A 131 5.19 8.30 8.95
N ALA A 132 4.52 8.23 7.80
CA ALA A 132 3.15 8.71 7.70
C ALA A 132 2.19 7.82 8.50
N VAL A 133 2.29 6.50 8.30
CA VAL A 133 1.52 5.49 9.02
C VAL A 133 2.44 4.39 9.52
N TRP A 134 2.35 4.08 10.81
CA TRP A 134 3.01 2.94 11.43
C TRP A 134 1.96 1.86 11.76
N ALA A 135 2.00 0.75 11.03
CA ALA A 135 1.18 -0.43 11.30
C ALA A 135 1.96 -1.42 12.18
N SER A 136 1.75 -1.29 13.50
CA SER A 136 2.42 -2.11 14.51
C SER A 136 1.79 -3.50 14.61
N GLY A 137 2.62 -4.53 14.64
CA GLY A 137 2.25 -5.87 15.06
C GLY A 137 3.39 -6.57 15.77
N ARG A 138 3.08 -7.69 16.42
CA ARG A 138 4.09 -8.46 17.15
C ARG A 138 4.63 -9.56 16.28
N LEU A 139 5.93 -9.50 16.02
CA LEU A 139 6.62 -10.54 15.26
C LEU A 139 6.36 -11.92 15.88
N TYR A 140 6.10 -12.90 15.02
CA TYR A 140 5.87 -14.31 15.40
C TYR A 140 4.62 -14.56 16.26
N ARG A 141 3.75 -13.57 16.42
CA ARG A 141 2.43 -13.72 17.03
C ARG A 141 1.37 -13.30 16.04
N SER A 142 0.18 -13.87 16.15
CA SER A 142 -0.97 -13.46 15.34
C SER A 142 -1.59 -12.13 15.80
N GLU A 143 -1.02 -11.49 16.82
CA GLU A 143 -1.51 -10.25 17.43
C GLU A 143 -0.97 -9.02 16.69
N HIS A 144 -1.86 -8.25 16.09
CA HIS A 144 -1.50 -7.05 15.36
C HIS A 144 -2.68 -6.07 15.27
N LYS A 145 -2.35 -4.79 15.06
CA LYS A 145 -3.31 -3.80 14.60
C LYS A 145 -3.46 -3.88 13.09
N HIS A 146 -4.71 -3.87 12.64
CA HIS A 146 -5.01 -3.66 11.24
C HIS A 146 -5.10 -2.15 10.96
N VAL A 147 -4.57 -1.69 9.82
CA VAL A 147 -4.73 -0.31 9.38
C VAL A 147 -5.42 -0.27 8.03
N ASP A 148 -6.64 0.27 8.00
CA ASP A 148 -7.40 0.50 6.77
C ASP A 148 -7.21 1.93 6.27
N ILE A 149 -6.72 2.09 5.05
CA ILE A 149 -6.37 3.38 4.46
C ILE A 149 -7.24 3.59 3.21
N VAL A 150 -8.33 4.31 3.40
CA VAL A 150 -9.39 4.50 2.41
C VAL A 150 -9.36 5.93 1.89
N ARG A 151 -9.38 6.10 0.56
CA ARG A 151 -9.46 7.43 -0.10
C ARG A 151 -8.47 8.46 0.44
N SER A 152 -7.32 8.02 0.90
CA SER A 152 -6.35 8.82 1.65
C SER A 152 -5.08 9.05 0.83
N THR A 153 -4.32 10.08 1.18
CA THR A 153 -3.06 10.41 0.51
C THR A 153 -1.91 10.51 1.50
N LEU A 154 -0.89 9.66 1.34
CA LEU A 154 0.37 9.73 2.07
C LEU A 154 1.41 10.35 1.13
N ARG A 155 1.94 11.54 1.45
CA ARG A 155 2.87 12.24 0.55
C ARG A 155 4.01 12.99 1.21
N ASN A 156 5.14 13.15 0.51
CA ASN A 156 6.28 13.91 1.00
C ASN A 156 6.74 13.43 2.38
N ASN A 157 6.80 12.10 2.56
CA ASN A 157 7.27 11.47 3.80
C ASN A 157 8.60 10.75 3.56
N VAL A 158 9.29 10.36 4.64
CA VAL A 158 10.39 9.40 4.47
C VAL A 158 9.80 8.03 4.15
N PHE A 159 8.83 7.57 4.95
CA PHE A 159 8.03 6.38 4.71
C PHE A 159 6.56 6.75 4.58
N GLY A 160 5.89 6.33 3.50
CA GLY A 160 4.43 6.42 3.39
C GLY A 160 3.78 5.50 4.42
N LEU A 161 3.99 4.20 4.27
CA LEU A 161 3.63 3.19 5.26
C LEU A 161 4.88 2.45 5.74
N MET A 162 4.94 2.20 7.05
CA MET A 162 5.85 1.25 7.67
C MET A 162 5.02 0.20 8.41
N ALA A 163 5.04 -1.04 7.94
CA ALA A 163 4.36 -2.17 8.58
C ALA A 163 5.40 -3.17 9.09
N PHE A 164 5.30 -3.52 10.38
CA PHE A 164 6.25 -4.39 11.05
C PHE A 164 5.49 -5.38 11.94
N GLY A 165 5.38 -6.64 11.52
CA GLY A 165 4.48 -7.62 12.15
C GLY A 165 2.98 -7.33 11.96
N GLY A 166 2.65 -6.15 11.43
CA GLY A 166 1.29 -5.64 11.32
C GLY A 166 0.64 -5.96 9.98
N SER A 167 -0.60 -5.49 9.82
CA SER A 167 -1.27 -5.54 8.52
C SER A 167 -1.86 -4.20 8.12
N ALA A 168 -1.86 -3.93 6.82
CA ALA A 168 -2.40 -2.70 6.27
C ALA A 168 -3.12 -2.97 4.95
N ARG A 169 -4.24 -2.27 4.73
CA ARG A 169 -5.01 -2.32 3.50
C ARG A 169 -5.19 -0.92 2.95
N PHE A 170 -4.98 -0.74 1.66
CA PHE A 170 -5.32 0.48 0.93
C PHE A 170 -6.51 0.22 0.01
N ASP A 171 -7.50 1.11 0.03
CA ASP A 171 -8.60 1.17 -0.95
C ASP A 171 -8.68 2.58 -1.55
N ARG A 172 -8.46 2.69 -2.86
CA ARG A 172 -8.55 3.97 -3.59
C ARG A 172 -7.68 5.07 -2.98
N SER A 173 -6.52 4.70 -2.50
CA SER A 173 -5.59 5.59 -1.80
C SER A 173 -4.33 5.84 -2.63
N THR A 174 -3.58 6.88 -2.28
CA THR A 174 -2.35 7.26 -2.98
C THR A 174 -1.19 7.39 -2.02
N VAL A 175 -0.07 6.72 -2.34
CA VAL A 175 1.22 6.93 -1.67
C VAL A 175 2.18 7.54 -2.69
N ARG A 176 2.72 8.73 -2.40
CA ARG A 176 3.54 9.44 -3.38
C ARG A 176 4.64 10.31 -2.84
N ASP A 177 5.57 10.66 -3.73
CA ASP A 177 6.58 11.70 -3.52
C ASP A 177 7.35 11.50 -2.19
N SER A 178 7.56 10.24 -1.80
CA SER A 178 8.21 9.83 -0.56
C SER A 178 9.49 9.07 -0.86
N ARG A 179 10.42 8.97 0.10
CA ARG A 179 11.64 8.16 -0.13
C ARG A 179 11.25 6.69 -0.33
N TYR A 180 10.45 6.16 0.59
CA TYR A 180 9.86 4.84 0.51
C TYR A 180 8.34 4.97 0.51
N GLY A 181 7.67 4.41 -0.48
CA GLY A 181 6.20 4.38 -0.53
C GLY A 181 5.67 3.47 0.56
N VAL A 182 5.88 2.17 0.39
CA VAL A 182 5.46 1.12 1.31
C VAL A 182 6.67 0.36 1.81
N PHE A 183 6.75 0.14 3.12
CA PHE A 183 7.75 -0.71 3.75
C PHE A 183 7.09 -1.84 4.54
N GLY A 184 7.58 -3.06 4.36
CA GLY A 184 7.12 -4.25 5.08
C GLY A 184 8.25 -5.04 5.73
N ARG A 185 7.97 -5.59 6.91
CA ARG A 185 8.76 -6.68 7.50
C ARG A 185 7.84 -7.60 8.28
N GLN A 186 7.76 -8.86 7.85
CA GLN A 186 6.86 -9.87 8.43
C GLN A 186 5.43 -9.32 8.53
N ALA A 187 4.97 -8.68 7.46
CA ALA A 187 3.72 -7.95 7.42
C ALA A 187 2.78 -8.49 6.34
N THR A 188 1.49 -8.18 6.44
CA THR A 188 0.52 -8.44 5.36
C THR A 188 -0.03 -7.12 4.84
N ILE A 189 0.25 -6.80 3.59
CA ILE A 189 -0.09 -5.52 2.98
C ILE A 189 -0.91 -5.76 1.71
N ALA A 190 -2.06 -5.12 1.59
CA ALA A 190 -2.92 -5.20 0.41
C ALA A 190 -3.23 -3.81 -0.16
N LEU A 191 -3.07 -3.62 -1.47
CA LEU A 191 -3.46 -2.41 -2.18
C LEU A 191 -4.50 -2.76 -3.24
N ASP A 192 -5.70 -2.20 -3.09
CA ASP A 192 -6.80 -2.32 -4.04
C ASP A 192 -7.09 -0.95 -4.67
N ARG A 193 -7.15 -0.89 -6.01
CA ARG A 193 -7.50 0.32 -6.77
C ARG A 193 -6.73 1.57 -6.35
N SER A 194 -5.47 1.38 -5.95
CA SER A 194 -4.65 2.41 -5.32
C SER A 194 -3.50 2.83 -6.23
N VAL A 195 -2.75 3.85 -5.83
CA VAL A 195 -1.63 4.39 -6.62
C VAL A 195 -0.39 4.56 -5.74
N VAL A 196 0.74 4.00 -6.18
CA VAL A 196 2.06 4.21 -5.57
C VAL A 196 2.96 4.88 -6.61
N ARG A 197 3.30 6.16 -6.41
CA ARG A 197 3.96 6.94 -7.47
C ARG A 197 5.01 7.95 -7.02
N GLY A 198 6.01 8.20 -7.87
CA GLY A 198 6.97 9.27 -7.65
C GLY A 198 7.83 9.08 -6.39
N ASN A 199 7.95 7.85 -5.89
CA ASN A 199 8.79 7.53 -4.75
C ASN A 199 10.18 7.13 -5.23
N THR A 200 11.20 7.25 -4.37
CA THR A 200 12.51 6.66 -4.70
C THR A 200 12.39 5.14 -4.79
N VAL A 201 11.67 4.53 -3.85
CA VAL A 201 11.30 3.11 -3.90
C VAL A 201 9.81 2.97 -3.62
N GLY A 202 9.06 2.33 -4.52
CA GLY A 202 7.61 2.12 -4.37
C GLY A 202 7.29 1.17 -3.22
N TYR A 203 7.93 0.00 -3.22
CA TYR A 203 7.88 -0.99 -2.15
C TYR A 203 9.27 -1.51 -1.82
N TRP A 204 9.56 -1.62 -0.54
CA TRP A 204 10.76 -2.26 -0.03
C TRP A 204 10.44 -3.11 1.21
N SER A 205 11.16 -4.21 1.39
CA SER A 205 11.04 -5.03 2.57
C SER A 205 12.38 -5.54 3.06
N THR A 206 12.36 -6.09 4.27
CA THR A 206 13.49 -6.81 4.87
C THR A 206 13.04 -8.10 5.54
N GLY A 207 12.07 -8.81 4.94
CA GLY A 207 11.65 -10.15 5.39
C GLY A 207 10.17 -10.46 5.24
N GLU A 208 9.88 -11.73 4.90
CA GLU A 208 8.63 -12.52 4.97
C GLU A 208 7.33 -11.71 4.92
N THR A 209 7.24 -10.76 4.00
CA THR A 209 6.07 -9.90 3.82
C THR A 209 5.22 -10.42 2.68
N THR A 210 3.92 -10.50 2.92
CA THR A 210 2.94 -10.72 1.85
C THR A 210 2.46 -9.37 1.33
N LEU A 211 2.67 -9.10 0.05
CA LEU A 211 2.13 -7.91 -0.63
C LEU A 211 1.18 -8.34 -1.74
N THR A 212 -0.04 -7.82 -1.72
CA THR A 212 -1.01 -8.03 -2.81
C THR A 212 -1.37 -6.70 -3.45
N LEU A 213 -1.23 -6.61 -4.76
CA LEU A 213 -1.64 -5.47 -5.58
C LEU A 213 -2.74 -5.91 -6.56
N THR A 214 -3.93 -5.34 -6.42
CA THR A 214 -5.06 -5.63 -7.31
C THR A 214 -5.57 -4.34 -7.92
N SER A 215 -5.69 -4.30 -9.25
CA SER A 215 -6.16 -3.10 -9.97
C SER A 215 -5.41 -1.83 -9.57
N THR A 216 -4.13 -1.95 -9.26
CA THR A 216 -3.31 -0.89 -8.64
C THR A 216 -2.29 -0.35 -9.63
N ALA A 217 -1.96 0.94 -9.51
CA ALA A 217 -0.99 1.59 -10.37
C ALA A 217 0.33 1.86 -9.64
N LEU A 218 1.42 1.26 -10.12
CA LEU A 218 2.81 1.53 -9.71
C LEU A 218 3.45 2.43 -10.77
N LEU A 219 3.65 3.71 -10.46
CA LEU A 219 3.96 4.70 -11.50
C LEU A 219 5.18 5.56 -11.16
N PHE A 220 6.17 5.61 -12.04
CA PHE A 220 7.25 6.60 -12.00
C PHE A 220 7.99 6.62 -10.66
N ASN A 221 8.25 5.44 -10.08
CA ASN A 221 9.19 5.33 -8.98
C ASN A 221 10.58 5.05 -9.58
N THR A 222 11.66 5.48 -8.94
CA THR A 222 13.01 5.10 -9.41
C THR A 222 13.15 3.58 -9.39
N ARG A 223 12.75 2.95 -8.28
CA ARG A 223 12.52 1.50 -8.20
C ARG A 223 11.07 1.21 -7.84
N GLY A 224 10.42 0.30 -8.55
CA GLY A 224 9.02 -0.07 -8.33
C GLY A 224 8.87 -0.92 -7.06
N LEU A 225 9.11 -2.22 -7.15
CA LEU A 225 9.11 -3.17 -6.04
C LEU A 225 10.49 -3.82 -5.90
N SER A 226 10.99 -3.89 -4.67
CA SER A 226 12.23 -4.58 -4.32
C SER A 226 11.97 -5.50 -3.12
N PRO A 227 11.33 -6.66 -3.35
CA PRO A 227 11.09 -7.66 -2.31
C PRO A 227 12.40 -8.31 -1.86
N ALA A 228 12.40 -8.83 -0.65
CA ALA A 228 13.55 -9.52 -0.06
C ALA A 228 13.12 -10.63 0.90
N ASP A 229 14.02 -11.60 1.13
CA ASP A 229 14.01 -12.52 2.27
C ASP A 229 12.65 -13.21 2.52
N GLY A 230 12.20 -14.07 1.59
CA GLY A 230 10.97 -14.87 1.79
C GLY A 230 9.66 -14.14 1.51
N ASP A 231 9.72 -12.95 0.94
CA ASP A 231 8.53 -12.19 0.52
C ASP A 231 7.66 -12.95 -0.49
N VAL A 232 6.35 -12.73 -0.40
CA VAL A 232 5.37 -13.26 -1.35
C VAL A 232 4.58 -12.10 -1.93
N ILE A 233 4.77 -11.83 -3.22
CA ILE A 233 4.18 -10.70 -3.91
C ILE A 233 3.21 -11.20 -4.98
N THR A 234 1.97 -10.73 -4.95
CA THR A 234 0.99 -10.99 -6.01
C THR A 234 0.57 -9.68 -6.65
N ILE A 235 0.63 -9.62 -7.97
CA ILE A 235 0.26 -8.45 -8.77
C ILE A 235 -0.76 -8.91 -9.81
N ASP A 236 -1.99 -8.42 -9.67
CA ASP A 236 -3.11 -8.79 -10.54
C ASP A 236 -3.74 -7.55 -11.18
N SER A 237 -3.97 -7.65 -12.49
CA SER A 237 -4.75 -6.68 -13.26
C SER A 237 -4.32 -5.22 -13.05
N SER A 238 -3.00 -5.00 -12.95
CA SER A 238 -2.40 -3.74 -12.50
C SER A 238 -1.65 -2.99 -13.63
N ASP A 239 -1.24 -1.74 -13.37
CA ASP A 239 -0.44 -0.91 -14.28
C ASP A 239 0.93 -0.59 -13.64
N VAL A 240 2.03 -0.98 -14.30
CA VAL A 240 3.40 -0.77 -13.83
C VAL A 240 4.18 0.00 -14.88
N ARG A 241 4.49 1.28 -14.62
CA ARG A 241 4.99 2.15 -15.68
C ARG A 241 6.03 3.17 -15.24
N GLY A 242 7.01 3.39 -16.12
CA GLY A 242 7.93 4.52 -16.05
C GLY A 242 8.97 4.41 -14.94
N HIS A 243 9.37 3.19 -14.56
CA HIS A 243 10.43 2.95 -13.57
C HIS A 243 11.77 2.72 -14.27
N ASP A 244 12.88 3.04 -13.59
CA ASP A 244 14.22 2.63 -14.03
C ASP A 244 14.33 1.10 -13.86
N LEU A 245 13.89 0.59 -12.71
CA LEU A 245 13.72 -0.85 -12.45
C LEU A 245 12.38 -1.09 -11.76
N ALA A 246 11.43 -1.71 -12.47
CA ALA A 246 10.07 -1.83 -11.97
C ALA A 246 9.91 -2.98 -10.96
N LEU A 247 10.41 -4.18 -11.26
CA LEU A 247 10.40 -5.33 -10.35
C LEU A 247 11.84 -5.88 -10.20
N ASP A 248 12.41 -5.75 -9.01
CA ASP A 248 13.78 -6.18 -8.67
C ASP A 248 13.75 -7.40 -7.75
N LEU A 249 13.81 -8.61 -8.32
CA LEU A 249 13.80 -9.88 -7.60
C LEU A 249 15.24 -10.40 -7.43
N ALA A 250 16.13 -9.53 -6.97
CA ALA A 250 17.49 -9.88 -6.55
C ALA A 250 17.58 -10.37 -5.09
N GLY A 251 16.49 -10.28 -4.33
CA GLY A 251 16.42 -10.71 -2.93
C GLY A 251 16.19 -12.21 -2.78
N ARG A 252 16.87 -12.85 -1.82
CA ARG A 252 16.83 -14.30 -1.62
C ARG A 252 15.45 -14.78 -1.15
N GLY A 253 14.92 -15.81 -1.80
CA GLY A 253 13.67 -16.49 -1.46
C GLY A 253 12.40 -15.66 -1.69
N ALA A 254 12.50 -14.53 -2.40
CA ALA A 254 11.30 -13.76 -2.76
C ALA A 254 10.57 -14.45 -3.91
N SER A 255 9.24 -14.48 -3.84
CA SER A 255 8.37 -14.99 -4.90
C SER A 255 7.44 -13.91 -5.41
N VAL A 256 7.35 -13.79 -6.73
CA VAL A 256 6.44 -12.84 -7.38
C VAL A 256 5.55 -13.56 -8.38
N GLU A 257 4.25 -13.34 -8.27
CA GLU A 257 3.25 -13.72 -9.26
C GLU A 257 2.67 -12.47 -9.93
N LEU A 258 2.72 -12.44 -11.25
CA LEU A 258 2.26 -11.35 -12.10
C LEU A 258 1.22 -11.86 -13.10
N THR A 259 -0.03 -11.44 -12.93
CA THR A 259 -1.16 -11.92 -13.73
C THR A 259 -1.91 -10.75 -14.36
N ALA A 260 -2.24 -10.87 -15.65
CA ALA A 260 -3.05 -9.91 -16.40
C ALA A 260 -2.61 -8.44 -16.25
N THR A 261 -1.31 -8.20 -16.05
CA THR A 261 -0.77 -6.89 -15.68
C THR A 261 -0.09 -6.25 -16.88
N THR A 262 -0.18 -4.92 -16.97
CA THR A 262 0.47 -4.15 -18.03
C THR A 262 1.71 -3.48 -17.48
N LEU A 263 2.86 -3.72 -18.13
CA LEU A 263 4.14 -3.12 -17.81
C LEU A 263 4.60 -2.28 -19.00
N THR A 264 4.71 -0.97 -18.83
CA THR A 264 4.95 -0.05 -19.96
C THR A 264 6.09 0.94 -19.69
N ARG A 265 6.95 1.18 -20.68
CA ARG A 265 7.96 2.25 -20.65
C ARG A 265 8.84 2.24 -19.40
N ASN A 266 9.24 1.05 -18.96
CA ASN A 266 10.27 0.87 -17.95
C ASN A 266 11.63 0.68 -18.63
N GLU A 267 12.71 1.13 -18.01
CA GLU A 267 14.06 0.77 -18.50
C GLU A 267 14.25 -0.74 -18.33
N VAL A 268 14.04 -1.27 -17.11
CA VAL A 268 13.87 -2.71 -16.88
C VAL A 268 12.54 -2.98 -16.19
N ALA A 269 11.65 -3.75 -16.84
CA ALA A 269 10.35 -4.05 -16.25
C ALA A 269 10.45 -5.16 -15.20
N VAL A 270 11.19 -6.24 -15.48
CA VAL A 270 11.42 -7.32 -14.50
C VAL A 270 12.87 -7.79 -14.57
N HIS A 271 13.56 -7.72 -13.45
CA HIS A 271 14.82 -8.43 -13.22
C HIS A 271 14.59 -9.56 -12.24
N ALA A 272 14.76 -10.79 -12.70
CA ALA A 272 14.58 -11.99 -11.89
C ALA A 272 15.89 -12.75 -11.68
N SER A 273 16.21 -13.00 -10.42
CA SER A 273 17.19 -14.01 -10.03
C SER A 273 16.62 -15.07 -9.08
N ASP A 274 15.31 -14.98 -8.82
CA ASP A 274 14.55 -15.81 -7.90
C ASP A 274 13.16 -16.15 -8.50
N SER A 275 12.28 -16.74 -7.70
CA SER A 275 10.96 -17.24 -8.10
C SER A 275 10.09 -16.15 -8.76
N LEU A 276 9.71 -16.40 -10.02
CA LEU A 276 8.86 -15.51 -10.79
C LEU A 276 7.85 -16.33 -11.60
N ARG A 277 6.57 -15.98 -11.50
CA ARG A 277 5.52 -16.44 -12.41
C ARG A 277 4.90 -15.24 -13.12
N VAL A 278 4.91 -15.26 -14.45
CA VAL A 278 4.24 -14.27 -15.29
C VAL A 278 3.19 -14.96 -16.16
N GLU A 279 1.95 -14.52 -16.06
CA GLU A 279 0.83 -15.09 -16.81
C GLU A 279 -0.02 -14.00 -17.46
N GLY A 280 -0.29 -14.14 -18.76
CA GLY A 280 -1.26 -13.30 -19.47
C GLY A 280 -0.95 -11.80 -19.43
N SER A 281 0.31 -11.41 -19.25
CA SER A 281 0.71 -10.03 -19.00
C SER A 281 1.26 -9.37 -20.26
N THR A 282 1.16 -8.04 -20.32
CA THR A 282 1.59 -7.25 -21.49
C THR A 282 2.77 -6.37 -21.12
N PHE A 283 3.85 -6.48 -21.88
CA PHE A 283 5.06 -5.69 -21.79
C PHE A 283 5.19 -4.85 -23.05
N HIS A 284 5.08 -3.53 -22.91
CA HIS A 284 5.05 -2.62 -24.05
C HIS A 284 6.07 -1.49 -23.89
N GLU A 285 6.86 -1.20 -24.92
CA GLU A 285 7.81 -0.08 -24.93
C GLU A 285 8.81 -0.08 -23.76
N ASN A 286 9.12 -1.24 -23.17
CA ASN A 286 10.16 -1.36 -22.15
C ASN A 286 11.53 -1.53 -22.82
N ASP A 287 12.62 -0.95 -22.29
CA ASP A 287 13.95 -1.22 -22.86
C ASP A 287 14.35 -2.69 -22.65
N VAL A 288 14.05 -3.25 -21.48
CA VAL A 288 14.11 -4.69 -21.21
C VAL A 288 12.82 -5.09 -20.50
N ALA A 289 11.99 -5.94 -21.12
CA ALA A 289 10.74 -6.38 -20.51
C ALA A 289 10.99 -7.41 -19.40
N VAL A 290 11.67 -8.53 -19.68
CA VAL A 290 12.04 -9.51 -18.65
C VAL A 290 13.48 -9.95 -18.85
N THR A 291 14.29 -9.85 -17.80
CA THR A 291 15.64 -10.42 -17.74
C THR A 291 15.78 -11.40 -16.58
N VAL A 292 16.36 -12.57 -16.85
CA VAL A 292 16.59 -13.64 -15.87
C VAL A 292 18.08 -13.95 -15.77
N THR A 293 18.65 -13.79 -14.58
CA THR A 293 20.09 -13.96 -14.30
C THR A 293 20.32 -14.96 -13.16
N ASP A 294 21.56 -15.44 -13.01
CA ASP A 294 21.92 -16.30 -11.87
C ASP A 294 21.94 -15.50 -10.55
N GLY A 295 21.20 -15.97 -9.54
CA GLY A 295 21.18 -15.41 -8.18
C GLY A 295 22.41 -15.75 -7.33
N GLY A 296 23.39 -16.48 -7.88
CA GLY A 296 24.68 -16.77 -7.24
C GLY A 296 24.65 -17.96 -6.26
N SER A 297 23.51 -18.66 -6.15
CA SER A 297 23.37 -19.93 -5.42
C SER A 297 23.55 -21.19 -6.29
N GLY A 298 23.97 -21.05 -7.55
CA GLY A 298 24.23 -22.17 -8.46
C GLY A 298 23.01 -22.60 -9.29
N GLY A 299 22.15 -21.64 -9.66
CA GLY A 299 20.90 -21.87 -10.38
C GLY A 299 19.73 -21.14 -9.74
N VAL A 300 18.64 -20.98 -10.50
CA VAL A 300 17.38 -20.48 -9.96
C VAL A 300 16.82 -21.55 -9.02
N ALA A 301 16.71 -21.23 -7.72
CA ALA A 301 16.27 -22.19 -6.70
C ALA A 301 14.80 -22.62 -6.94
N ASP A 302 14.02 -21.74 -7.54
CA ASP A 302 12.60 -21.90 -7.84
C ASP A 302 12.31 -21.57 -9.32
N PRO A 303 11.26 -22.15 -9.93
CA PRO A 303 11.04 -22.00 -11.35
C PRO A 303 10.65 -20.56 -11.73
N VAL A 304 11.38 -19.98 -12.68
CA VAL A 304 10.89 -18.82 -13.44
C VAL A 304 10.02 -19.33 -14.58
N GLU A 305 8.76 -18.89 -14.62
CA GLU A 305 7.77 -19.27 -15.64
C GLU A 305 7.14 -18.04 -16.29
N VAL A 306 7.11 -17.99 -17.62
CA VAL A 306 6.53 -16.92 -18.42
C VAL A 306 5.57 -17.53 -19.45
N VAL A 307 4.27 -17.33 -19.26
CA VAL A 307 3.24 -17.97 -20.07
C VAL A 307 2.22 -16.96 -20.60
N GLY A 308 1.80 -17.12 -21.85
CA GLY A 308 0.69 -16.37 -22.43
C GLY A 308 0.91 -14.85 -22.49
N SER A 309 2.16 -14.40 -22.46
CA SER A 309 2.50 -12.98 -22.30
C SER A 309 2.92 -12.34 -23.62
N THR A 310 2.72 -11.03 -23.73
CA THR A 310 3.03 -10.25 -24.94
C THR A 310 4.18 -9.28 -24.67
N PHE A 311 5.17 -9.26 -25.56
CA PHE A 311 6.33 -8.37 -25.54
C PHE A 311 6.35 -7.57 -26.84
N SER A 312 6.08 -6.27 -26.78
CA SER A 312 6.02 -5.47 -28.02
C SER A 312 6.66 -4.10 -27.95
N ASP A 313 7.21 -3.69 -29.09
CA ASP A 313 7.68 -2.33 -29.38
C ASP A 313 8.69 -1.79 -28.36
N GLY A 314 9.42 -2.68 -27.67
CA GLY A 314 10.45 -2.37 -26.69
C GLY A 314 11.87 -2.58 -27.20
N GLY A 315 12.84 -2.67 -26.30
CA GLY A 315 14.21 -3.09 -26.60
C GLY A 315 14.29 -4.61 -26.69
N ASP A 316 14.39 -5.30 -25.55
CA ASP A 316 14.33 -6.76 -25.44
C ASP A 316 13.00 -7.23 -24.85
N GLY A 317 12.44 -8.31 -25.40
CA GLY A 317 11.27 -8.99 -24.84
C GLY A 317 11.63 -9.84 -23.62
N LEU A 318 12.00 -11.10 -23.83
CA LEU A 318 12.46 -12.00 -22.78
C LEU A 318 13.92 -12.39 -23.00
N VAL A 319 14.78 -12.15 -22.01
CA VAL A 319 16.18 -12.57 -22.02
C VAL A 319 16.47 -13.40 -20.77
N ALA A 320 16.86 -14.66 -20.94
CA ALA A 320 17.32 -15.51 -19.85
C ALA A 320 18.75 -15.98 -20.10
N GLU A 321 19.64 -15.71 -19.15
CA GLU A 321 21.05 -16.12 -19.19
C GLU A 321 21.28 -17.47 -18.50
N VAL A 322 20.23 -18.02 -17.89
CA VAL A 322 20.24 -19.27 -17.13
C VAL A 322 19.28 -20.29 -17.74
N PRO A 323 19.61 -21.59 -17.70
CA PRO A 323 18.72 -22.64 -18.16
C PRO A 323 17.55 -22.87 -17.20
N GLY A 324 16.55 -23.63 -17.63
CA GLY A 324 15.44 -24.08 -16.78
C GLY A 324 14.25 -23.12 -16.70
N VAL A 325 14.35 -21.92 -17.27
CA VAL A 325 13.21 -21.00 -17.44
C VAL A 325 12.13 -21.67 -18.29
N ARG A 326 10.87 -21.61 -17.85
CA ARG A 326 9.72 -22.22 -18.54
C ARG A 326 9.01 -21.16 -19.36
N VAL A 327 8.87 -21.36 -20.67
CA VAL A 327 8.30 -20.34 -21.57
C VAL A 327 7.28 -20.98 -22.50
N GLY A 328 6.08 -20.40 -22.57
CA GLY A 328 5.00 -20.91 -23.44
C GLY A 328 3.98 -19.86 -23.86
N GLY A 329 3.32 -20.09 -24.99
CA GLY A 329 2.19 -19.29 -25.46
C GLY A 329 2.49 -17.79 -25.60
N SER A 330 3.76 -17.39 -25.65
CA SER A 330 4.16 -16.00 -25.55
C SER A 330 4.43 -15.39 -26.93
N THR A 331 4.14 -14.11 -27.08
CA THR A 331 4.24 -13.38 -28.34
C THR A 331 5.27 -12.26 -28.21
N ALA A 332 6.27 -12.22 -29.09
CA ALA A 332 7.28 -11.17 -29.11
C ALA A 332 7.35 -10.48 -30.48
N THR A 333 6.95 -9.22 -30.56
CA THR A 333 6.82 -8.51 -31.85
C THR A 333 7.40 -7.11 -31.84
N GLY A 334 8.18 -6.76 -32.87
CA GLY A 334 8.64 -5.37 -33.05
C GLY A 334 9.63 -4.88 -32.00
N ASN A 335 10.27 -5.78 -31.23
CA ASN A 335 11.29 -5.40 -30.27
C ASN A 335 12.59 -5.02 -31.01
N ALA A 336 13.26 -3.95 -30.60
CA ALA A 336 14.44 -3.43 -31.29
C ALA A 336 15.65 -4.38 -31.22
N ARG A 337 15.69 -5.30 -30.25
CA ARG A 337 16.73 -6.30 -30.03
C ARG A 337 16.11 -7.71 -30.04
N HIS A 338 16.22 -8.48 -28.96
CA HIS A 338 15.72 -9.85 -28.90
C HIS A 338 14.20 -9.91 -28.71
N GLY A 339 13.53 -10.82 -29.42
CA GLY A 339 12.16 -11.21 -29.12
C GLY A 339 12.11 -12.12 -27.89
N ILE A 340 12.48 -13.39 -28.08
CA ILE A 340 12.65 -14.36 -26.98
C ILE A 340 14.05 -14.99 -27.07
N HIS A 341 14.91 -14.69 -26.10
CA HIS A 341 16.24 -15.27 -25.98
C HIS A 341 16.38 -16.01 -24.64
N ALA A 342 16.13 -17.32 -24.64
CA ALA A 342 16.15 -18.14 -23.44
C ALA A 342 16.85 -19.50 -23.67
N PRO A 343 18.16 -19.53 -23.98
CA PRO A 343 18.91 -20.76 -24.19
C PRO A 343 18.79 -21.72 -23.00
N GLY A 344 18.44 -22.98 -23.27
CA GLY A 344 18.24 -23.99 -22.22
C GLY A 344 16.91 -23.87 -21.48
N ALA A 345 15.97 -23.08 -21.98
CA ALA A 345 14.59 -23.05 -21.50
C ALA A 345 13.86 -24.39 -21.68
N ILE A 346 12.85 -24.61 -20.84
CA ILE A 346 11.83 -25.62 -21.04
C ILE A 346 10.73 -24.99 -21.90
N ASP A 347 10.73 -25.35 -23.19
CA ASP A 347 9.72 -24.89 -24.15
C ASP A 347 8.36 -25.57 -23.87
N LEU A 348 7.38 -24.77 -23.46
CA LEU A 348 6.00 -25.21 -23.23
C LEU A 348 5.14 -25.11 -24.51
N GLY A 349 5.72 -24.66 -25.64
CA GLY A 349 5.08 -24.55 -26.95
C GLY A 349 4.21 -23.30 -27.13
N GLY A 350 3.76 -23.06 -28.37
CA GLY A 350 2.81 -21.99 -28.70
C GLY A 350 3.40 -20.57 -28.75
N ASN A 351 4.73 -20.43 -28.77
CA ASN A 351 5.36 -19.12 -28.85
C ASN A 351 5.31 -18.58 -30.29
N THR A 352 5.19 -17.26 -30.43
CA THR A 352 5.27 -16.56 -31.71
C THR A 352 6.25 -15.41 -31.61
N ALA A 353 7.02 -15.18 -32.67
CA ALA A 353 7.89 -14.02 -32.74
C ALA A 353 8.04 -13.53 -34.18
N SER A 354 8.02 -12.21 -34.37
CA SER A 354 8.22 -11.58 -35.68
C SER A 354 8.68 -10.13 -35.56
N GLY A 355 9.44 -9.68 -36.56
CA GLY A 355 9.84 -8.28 -36.67
C GLY A 355 10.73 -7.76 -35.54
N ASN A 356 11.38 -8.64 -34.77
CA ASN A 356 12.37 -8.22 -33.77
C ASN A 356 13.73 -8.00 -34.43
N GLY A 357 14.56 -7.13 -33.84
CA GLY A 357 15.82 -6.68 -34.43
C GLY A 357 16.94 -7.72 -34.49
N THR A 358 16.88 -8.77 -33.66
CA THR A 358 17.89 -9.83 -33.62
C THR A 358 17.37 -11.16 -34.15
N GLU A 359 18.18 -11.82 -34.98
CA GLU A 359 17.96 -13.21 -35.42
C GLU A 359 18.86 -14.21 -34.65
N PRO A 360 18.37 -15.42 -34.36
CA PRO A 360 17.00 -15.89 -34.63
C PRO A 360 15.97 -15.21 -33.72
N GLN A 361 14.75 -15.02 -34.21
CA GLN A 361 13.63 -14.40 -33.45
C GLN A 361 13.36 -15.09 -32.10
N CYS A 362 13.65 -16.39 -32.02
CA CYS A 362 13.59 -17.18 -30.80
C CYS A 362 14.86 -18.04 -30.60
N VAL A 363 15.39 -18.03 -29.39
CA VAL A 363 16.50 -18.91 -28.95
C VAL A 363 16.06 -19.71 -27.74
N GLY A 364 16.29 -21.03 -27.79
CA GLY A 364 15.97 -21.96 -26.70
C GLY A 364 14.51 -22.40 -26.61
N VAL A 365 13.63 -21.80 -27.41
CA VAL A 365 12.23 -22.21 -27.60
C VAL A 365 11.85 -22.21 -29.08
N SER A 366 10.80 -22.94 -29.41
CA SER A 366 10.24 -23.01 -30.76
C SER A 366 9.22 -21.89 -30.96
N CYS A 367 9.34 -21.17 -32.08
CA CYS A 367 8.38 -20.13 -32.46
C CYS A 367 7.83 -20.38 -33.85
N THR A 368 6.52 -20.16 -34.01
CA THR A 368 5.96 -19.95 -35.35
C THR A 368 6.20 -18.50 -35.76
N PRO A 369 6.52 -18.22 -37.03
CA PRO A 369 6.58 -16.85 -37.52
C PRO A 369 5.25 -16.14 -37.20
N GLY A 370 5.33 -14.98 -36.53
CA GLY A 370 4.15 -14.12 -36.34
C GLY A 370 3.61 -13.68 -37.69
N GLY A 371 2.31 -13.88 -37.92
CA GLY A 371 1.62 -13.55 -39.17
C GLY A 371 1.35 -12.06 -39.38
#